data_AF-A0A382Z2T0-F1
#
_entry.id   AF-A0A382Z2T0-F1
#
_cell.length_a   1.000
_cell.length_b   1.000
_cell.length_c   1.000
_cell.angle_alpha   90.00
_cell.angle_beta   90.00
_cell.angle_gamma   90.00
#
_symmetry.space_group_name_H-M   'P 1'
#
loop_
_entity.id
_entity.type
_entity.pdbx_description
1 polymer ?
#
loop_
_entity_poly.entity_id
_entity_poly.type
_entity_poly.pdbx_seq_one_letter_code
_entity_poly.pdbx_strand_id
1 'polypeptide(L)' 'MGARVLLVGMGGREHAIAWKLRQSPDVDEIYIAPGNAGTALEGTNLQISPTDIEGILEAAQKYS' A
#
# COMPACT_ATOMS: atom_id res chain seq x y z
N MET A 1 -13.86 5.34 -11.56
CA MET A 1 -12.46 4.94 -11.39
C MET A 1 -12.01 5.61 -10.11
N GLY A 2 -11.77 4.83 -9.08
CA GLY A 2 -11.17 5.28 -7.84
C GLY A 2 -9.64 5.32 -7.95
N ALA A 3 -9.00 5.83 -6.92
CA ALA A 3 -7.56 5.91 -6.80
C ALA A 3 -6.96 4.55 -6.46
N ARG A 4 -5.76 4.30 -7.00
CA ARG A 4 -4.86 3.25 -6.54
C ARG A 4 -3.86 3.87 -5.57
N VAL A 5 -3.72 3.28 -4.39
CA VAL A 5 -2.91 3.85 -3.30
C VAL A 5 -1.72 2.95 -2.98
N LEU A 6 -0.53 3.53 -2.91
CA LEU A 6 0.68 2.87 -2.41
C LEU A 6 1.04 3.42 -1.02
N LEU A 7 1.01 2.56 -0.01
CA LEU A 7 1.43 2.83 1.36
C LEU A 7 2.85 2.30 1.60
N VAL A 8 3.72 3.12 2.19
CA VAL A 8 5.11 2.72 2.50
C VAL A 8 5.26 2.52 4.01
N GLY A 9 5.62 1.31 4.41
CA GLY A 9 5.83 0.89 5.79
C GLY A 9 5.27 -0.49 6.10
N MET A 10 5.43 -0.92 7.36
CA MET A 10 5.05 -2.26 7.84
C MET A 10 4.53 -2.25 9.29
N GLY A 11 4.22 -1.09 9.85
CA GLY A 11 3.79 -0.94 11.24
C GLY A 11 2.27 -1.02 11.41
N GLY A 12 1.83 -0.93 12.67
CA GLY A 12 0.40 -0.84 12.99
C GLY A 12 -0.26 0.44 12.47
N ARG A 13 0.52 1.52 12.30
CA ARG A 13 0.04 2.77 11.70
C ARG A 13 -0.38 2.55 10.24
N GLU A 14 0.46 1.89 9.45
CA GLU A 14 0.15 1.64 8.04
C GLU A 14 -1.05 0.69 7.90
N HIS A 15 -1.19 -0.28 8.81
CA HIS A 15 -2.40 -1.11 8.88
C HIS A 15 -3.66 -0.29 9.15
N ALA A 16 -3.66 0.60 10.14
CA ALA A 16 -4.82 1.45 10.44
C ALA A 16 -5.18 2.37 9.26
N ILE A 17 -4.18 2.91 8.56
CA ILE A 17 -4.40 3.74 7.37
C ILE A 17 -5.01 2.90 6.23
N ALA A 18 -4.44 1.72 5.92
CA ALA A 18 -4.96 0.82 4.88
C ALA A 18 -6.41 0.39 5.19
N TRP A 19 -6.68 0.00 6.43
CA TRP A 19 -8.02 -0.37 6.92
C TRP A 19 -9.04 0.75 6.69
N LYS A 20 -8.64 2.01 6.90
CA LYS A 20 -9.54 3.14 6.70
C LYS A 20 -9.72 3.48 5.22
N LEU A 21 -8.65 3.44 4.43
CA LEU A 21 -8.69 3.69 2.98
C LEU A 21 -9.58 2.68 2.25
N ARG A 22 -9.57 1.40 2.65
CA ARG A 22 -10.39 0.33 2.06
C ARG A 22 -11.89 0.59 2.15
N GLN A 23 -12.33 1.46 3.06
CA GLN A 23 -13.74 1.83 3.23
C GLN A 23 -14.17 2.99 2.33
N SER A 24 -13.22 3.65 1.64
CA SER A 24 -13.52 4.78 0.76
C SER A 24 -14.10 4.28 -0.57
N PRO A 25 -15.23 4.83 -1.06
CA PRO A 25 -15.73 4.52 -2.40
C PRO A 25 -14.83 5.06 -3.51
N ASP A 26 -13.91 5.96 -3.17
CA ASP A 26 -12.97 6.57 -4.12
C ASP A 26 -11.63 5.81 -4.20
N VAL A 27 -11.47 4.67 -3.53
CA VAL A 27 -10.25 3.86 -3.54
C VAL A 27 -10.55 2.50 -4.17
N ASP A 28 -9.87 2.18 -5.26
CA ASP A 28 -10.06 0.92 -5.99
C ASP A 28 -9.10 -0.17 -5.47
N GLU A 29 -7.81 0.17 -5.29
CA GLU A 29 -6.79 -0.79 -4.88
C GLU A 29 -5.79 -0.18 -3.90
N ILE A 30 -5.31 -1.01 -2.97
CA ILE A 30 -4.30 -0.63 -1.97
C ILE A 30 -3.11 -1.59 -2.08
N TYR A 31 -1.94 -1.00 -2.24
CA TYR A 31 -0.64 -1.66 -2.23
C TYR A 31 0.15 -1.19 -1.00
N ILE A 32 0.85 -2.10 -0.33
CA ILE A 32 1.66 -1.77 0.85
C ILE A 32 3.09 -2.31 0.68
N ALA A 33 4.10 -1.47 0.85
CA ALA A 33 5.51 -1.85 0.70
C ALA A 33 6.31 -1.58 1.99
N PRO A 34 6.86 -2.59 2.68
CA PRO A 34 6.71 -4.02 2.44
C PRO A 34 5.44 -4.64 3.05
N GLY A 35 4.77 -3.92 3.97
CA GLY A 35 3.64 -4.44 4.71
C GLY A 35 3.98 -5.55 5.71
N ASN A 36 2.95 -6.09 6.35
CA ASN A 36 3.01 -7.20 7.31
C ASN A 36 1.77 -8.11 7.14
N ALA A 37 1.65 -9.13 7.99
CA ALA A 37 0.50 -10.05 7.94
C ALA A 37 -0.87 -9.37 8.16
N GLY A 38 -0.93 -8.27 8.91
CA GLY A 38 -2.15 -7.47 9.10
C GLY A 38 -2.49 -6.64 7.87
N THR A 39 -1.53 -5.93 7.28
CA THR A 39 -1.79 -5.11 6.07
C THR A 39 -2.19 -5.95 4.87
N ALA A 40 -1.78 -7.23 4.82
CA ALA A 40 -2.21 -8.19 3.80
C ALA A 40 -3.73 -8.48 3.80
N LEU A 41 -4.43 -8.15 4.89
CA LEU A 41 -5.89 -8.23 4.96
C LEU A 41 -6.57 -7.04 4.27
N GLU A 42 -5.86 -5.91 4.18
CA GLU A 42 -6.41 -4.64 3.69
C GLU A 42 -6.02 -4.36 2.23
N GLY A 43 -4.89 -4.90 1.76
CA GLY A 43 -4.38 -4.72 0.40
C GLY A 43 -3.27 -5.71 0.03
N THR A 44 -2.57 -5.42 -1.07
CA THR A 44 -1.48 -6.27 -1.58
C THR A 44 -0.13 -5.82 -1.05
N ASN A 45 0.55 -6.68 -0.30
CA ASN A 45 1.92 -6.41 0.11
C ASN A 45 2.91 -6.61 -1.04
N LEU A 46 3.79 -5.64 -1.27
CA LEU A 46 4.87 -5.69 -2.24
C LEU A 46 6.18 -5.94 -1.51
N GLN A 47 7.00 -6.90 -1.96
CA GLN A 47 8.30 -7.18 -1.35
C GLN A 47 9.35 -6.13 -1.75
N ILE A 48 9.15 -4.88 -1.31
CA ILE A 48 10.01 -3.73 -1.59
C ILE A 48 10.41 -3.12 -0.24
N SER A 49 11.71 -2.90 -0.05
CA SER A 49 12.21 -2.25 1.18
C SER A 49 11.69 -0.81 1.25
N PRO A 50 11.32 -0.28 2.44
CA PRO A 50 10.87 1.11 2.56
C PRO A 50 11.98 2.12 2.25
N THR A 51 13.25 1.69 2.20
CA THR A 51 14.41 2.52 1.81
C THR A 51 14.83 2.32 0.36
N ASP A 52 14.18 1.43 -0.39
CA ASP A 52 14.43 1.21 -1.81
C ASP A 52 13.62 2.23 -2.64
N ILE A 53 14.19 3.41 -2.81
CA ILE A 53 13.51 4.53 -3.49
C ILE A 53 13.22 4.21 -4.96
N GLU A 54 14.13 3.50 -5.63
CA GLU A 54 13.96 3.10 -7.02
C GLU A 54 12.80 2.09 -7.14
N GLY A 55 12.79 1.05 -6.31
CA GLY A 55 11.70 0.07 -6.28
C GLY A 55 10.34 0.70 -5.95
N ILE A 56 10.28 1.67 -5.02
CA ILE A 56 9.06 2.41 -4.71
C ILE A 56 8.60 3.26 -5.89
N LEU A 57 9.52 3.93 -6.60
CA LEU A 57 9.21 4.72 -7.79
C LEU A 57 8.64 3.84 -8.90
N GLU A 58 9.29 2.71 -9.18
CA GLU A 58 8.84 1.74 -10.18
C GLU A 58 7.45 1.18 -9.83
N ALA A 59 7.22 0.84 -8.56
CA ALA A 59 5.91 0.39 -8.09
C ALA A 59 4.84 1.48 -8.28
N ALA A 60 5.14 2.73 -7.88
CA ALA A 60 4.20 3.83 -8.04
C ALA A 60 3.80 4.03 -9.50
N GLN A 61 4.76 3.97 -10.45
CA GLN A 61 4.47 4.07 -11.88
C GLN A 61 3.68 2.87 -12.41
N LYS A 62 4.05 1.65 -11.99
CA LYS A 62 3.40 0.41 -12.43
C LYS A 62 1.95 0.31 -11.96
N TYR A 63 1.65 0.81 -10.76
CA TYR A 63 0.33 0.76 -10.15
C TYR A 63 -0.44 2.10 -10.20
N SER A 64 0.06 3.09 -10.97
CA SER A 64 -0.63 4.36 -11.26
C SER A 64 -1.88 4.16 -12.11
#